data_AF-A0A6C0HXT4-F1
#
_entry.id   AF-A0A6C0HXT4-F1
#
_cell.length_a   1.000
_cell.length_b   1.000
_cell.length_c   1.000
_cell.angle_alpha   90.00
_cell.angle_beta   90.00
_cell.angle_gamma   90.00
#
_symmetry.space_group_name_H-M   'P 1'
#
loop_
_entity.id
_entity.type
_entity.pdbx_description
1 polymer ?
#
loop_
_entity_poly.entity_id
_entity_poly.type
_entity_poly.pdbx_seq_one_letter_code
_entity_poly.pdbx_strand_id
1 'polypeptide(L)'
;MNENKANYIIEKQERREKKRTLKRKANADEVIFIFEKVLEGWKTIRIYNTIIQQTPRSAIDKKWVEKIATGNSKLYESELTKEKYTYYLELREKVYLFHKK
;
A
#
# COMPACT_ATOMS: atom_id res chain seq x y z
N MET A 1 9.02 12.79 30.55
CA MET A 1 7.79 12.66 29.74
C MET A 1 6.83 11.75 30.49
N ASN A 2 5.53 12.05 30.58
CA ASN A 2 4.56 11.18 31.24
C ASN A 2 4.37 9.89 30.44
N GLU A 3 4.71 8.73 31.02
CA GLU A 3 4.55 7.40 30.42
C GLU A 3 3.11 7.15 29.94
N ASN A 4 2.12 7.59 30.71
CA ASN A 4 0.70 7.50 30.34
C ASN A 4 0.37 8.24 29.03
N LYS A 5 1.05 9.36 28.75
CA LYS A 5 0.85 10.11 27.50
C LYS A 5 1.52 9.41 26.32
N ALA A 6 2.69 8.79 26.55
CA ALA A 6 3.39 8.02 25.53
C ALA A 6 2.60 6.76 25.13
N ASN A 7 2.13 5.99 26.10
CA ASN A 7 1.33 4.78 25.87
C ASN A 7 0.04 5.08 25.10
N TYR A 8 -0.69 6.14 25.49
CA TYR A 8 -1.89 6.56 24.77
C TYR A 8 -1.62 6.92 23.30
N ILE A 9 -0.46 7.52 22.99
CA ILE A 9 -0.09 7.87 21.61
C ILE A 9 0.18 6.61 20.80
N ILE A 10 0.92 5.64 21.36
CA ILE A 10 1.23 4.35 20.73
C ILE A 10 -0.07 3.60 20.39
N GLU A 11 -0.94 3.40 21.38
CA GLU A 11 -2.22 2.69 21.18
C GLU A 11 -3.12 3.40 20.16
N LYS A 12 -3.11 4.73 20.14
CA LYS A 12 -3.87 5.52 19.15
C LYS A 12 -3.30 5.34 17.75
N GLN A 13 -1.99 5.22 17.61
CA GLN A 13 -1.31 4.97 16.34
C GLN A 13 -1.66 3.57 15.81
N GLU A 14 -1.50 2.54 16.64
CA GLU A 14 -1.83 1.14 16.30
C GLU A 14 -3.30 1.00 15.85
N ARG A 15 -4.24 1.61 16.59
CA ARG A 15 -5.67 1.59 16.20
C ARG A 15 -5.92 2.23 14.84
N ARG A 16 -5.21 3.32 14.52
CA ARG A 16 -5.36 4.01 13.22
C ARG A 16 -4.77 3.20 12.09
N GLU A 17 -3.64 2.58 12.34
CA GLU A 17 -2.93 1.70 11.41
C GLU A 17 -3.80 0.50 11.06
N LYS A 18 -4.29 -0.23 12.06
CA LYS A 18 -5.22 -1.35 11.88
C LYS A 18 -6.48 -0.96 11.11
N LYS A 19 -7.05 0.22 11.38
CA LYS A 19 -8.21 0.73 10.64
C LYS A 19 -7.89 1.06 9.18
N ARG A 20 -6.68 1.54 8.88
CA ARG A 20 -6.27 1.93 7.53
C ARG A 20 -5.91 0.72 6.68
N THR A 21 -5.21 -0.25 7.25
CA THR A 21 -4.89 -1.52 6.57
C THR A 21 -6.16 -2.29 6.21
N LEU A 22 -7.10 -2.46 7.16
CA LEU A 22 -8.39 -3.11 6.91
C LEU A 22 -9.22 -2.44 5.80
N LYS A 23 -9.11 -1.11 5.65
CA LYS A 23 -9.85 -0.37 4.62
C LYS A 23 -9.27 -0.51 3.22
N ARG A 24 -7.97 -0.81 3.11
CA ARG A 24 -7.23 -0.77 1.84
C ARG A 24 -7.69 -1.84 0.83
N LYS A 25 -8.38 -2.89 1.30
CA LYS A 25 -8.84 -4.03 0.48
C LYS A 25 -7.77 -4.68 -0.40
N ALA A 26 -6.49 -4.37 -0.15
CA ALA A 26 -5.35 -4.85 -0.89
C ALA A 26 -4.24 -5.23 0.10
N ASN A 27 -3.64 -6.39 -0.16
CA ASN A 27 -2.53 -6.92 0.60
C ASN A 27 -1.23 -6.16 0.30
N ALA A 28 -0.22 -6.35 1.13
CA ALA A 28 1.04 -5.64 0.99
C ALA A 28 1.74 -5.94 -0.34
N ASP A 29 1.79 -7.21 -0.72
CA ASP A 29 2.39 -7.63 -2.00
C ASP A 29 1.61 -7.09 -3.21
N GLU A 30 0.27 -6.97 -3.12
CA GLU A 30 -0.55 -6.40 -4.18
C GLU A 30 -0.28 -4.90 -4.36
N VAL A 31 -0.08 -4.16 -3.27
CA VAL A 31 0.29 -2.74 -3.34
C VAL A 31 1.65 -2.55 -4.00
N ILE A 32 2.63 -3.38 -3.63
CA ILE A 32 3.97 -3.38 -4.23
C ILE A 32 3.86 -3.68 -5.73
N PHE A 33 3.14 -4.74 -6.11
CA PHE A 33 2.92 -5.11 -7.49
C PHE A 33 2.27 -3.98 -8.31
N ILE A 34 1.27 -3.31 -7.75
CA ILE A 34 0.64 -2.16 -8.42
C ILE A 34 1.66 -1.05 -8.66
N PHE A 35 2.50 -0.70 -7.68
CA PHE A 35 3.52 0.33 -7.84
C PHE A 35 4.54 -0.03 -8.92
N GLU A 36 5.04 -1.26 -8.92
CA GLU A 36 5.98 -1.74 -9.95
C GLU A 36 5.38 -1.61 -11.35
N LYS A 37 4.15 -2.12 -11.54
CA LYS A 37 3.50 -2.11 -12.86
C LYS A 37 3.11 -0.73 -13.34
N VAL A 38 2.77 0.19 -12.43
CA VAL A 38 2.56 1.59 -12.78
C VAL A 38 3.86 2.23 -13.28
N LEU A 39 4.99 1.98 -12.63
CA LEU A 39 6.29 2.47 -13.07
C LEU A 39 6.74 1.84 -14.40
N GLU A 40 6.33 0.60 -14.69
CA GLU A 40 6.48 -0.03 -16.01
C GLU A 40 5.52 0.53 -17.09
N GLY A 41 4.64 1.49 -16.75
CA GLY A 41 3.69 2.10 -17.68
C GLY A 41 2.45 1.26 -17.97
N TRP A 42 2.14 0.26 -17.14
CA TRP A 42 0.94 -0.55 -17.34
C TRP A 42 -0.32 0.25 -17.00
N LYS A 43 -1.37 0.07 -17.83
CA LYS A 43 -2.70 0.58 -17.53
C LYS A 43 -3.27 -0.14 -16.31
N THR A 44 -3.94 0.60 -15.42
CA THR A 44 -4.55 0.08 -14.17
C THR A 44 -5.50 -1.10 -14.43
N ILE A 45 -6.22 -1.11 -15.55
CA ILE A 45 -7.09 -2.23 -15.95
C ILE A 45 -6.31 -3.53 -16.19
N ARG A 46 -5.12 -3.43 -16.79
CA ARG A 46 -4.24 -4.60 -17.02
C ARG A 46 -3.73 -5.13 -15.68
N ILE A 47 -3.30 -4.24 -14.80
CA ILE A 47 -2.85 -4.57 -13.44
C ILE A 47 -3.95 -5.30 -12.67
N TYR A 48 -5.16 -4.73 -12.66
CA TYR A 48 -6.32 -5.34 -12.02
C TYR A 48 -6.60 -6.76 -12.54
N ASN A 49 -6.67 -6.93 -13.86
CA ASN A 49 -6.92 -8.23 -14.47
C ASN A 49 -5.85 -9.25 -14.09
N THR A 50 -4.58 -8.85 -14.06
CA THR A 50 -3.47 -9.73 -13.64
C THR A 50 -3.59 -10.14 -12.18
N ILE A 51 -3.96 -9.22 -11.28
CA ILE A 51 -4.13 -9.56 -9.85
C ILE A 51 -5.27 -10.57 -9.66
N ILE A 52 -6.42 -10.38 -10.33
CA ILE A 52 -7.55 -11.31 -10.21
C ILE A 52 -7.23 -12.69 -10.81
N GLN A 53 -6.42 -12.73 -11.87
CA GLN A 53 -5.97 -13.99 -12.47
C GLN A 53 -4.97 -14.74 -11.58
N GLN A 54 -4.03 -14.05 -10.95
CA GLN A 54 -3.00 -14.66 -10.10
C GLN A 54 -3.53 -14.99 -8.70
N THR A 55 -4.39 -14.14 -8.16
CA THR A 55 -4.93 -14.23 -6.81
C THR A 55 -6.46 -14.13 -6.86
N PRO A 56 -7.18 -15.22 -7.20
CA PRO A 56 -8.63 -15.20 -7.34
C PRO A 56 -9.39 -14.81 -6.06
N ARG A 57 -8.73 -14.94 -4.90
CA ARG A 57 -9.28 -14.56 -3.58
C ARG A 57 -8.96 -13.12 -3.17
N SER A 58 -8.35 -12.33 -4.06
CA SER A 58 -8.06 -10.93 -3.78
C SER A 58 -9.36 -10.16 -3.52
N ALA A 59 -9.36 -9.31 -2.49
CA ALA A 59 -10.48 -8.42 -2.18
C ALA A 59 -10.42 -7.09 -2.96
N ILE A 60 -9.41 -6.94 -3.84
CA ILE A 60 -9.16 -5.69 -4.54
C ILE A 60 -10.22 -5.42 -5.60
N ASP A 61 -10.62 -4.16 -5.70
CA ASP A 61 -11.47 -3.69 -6.79
C ASP A 61 -10.69 -2.75 -7.72
N LYS A 62 -11.20 -2.56 -8.93
CA LYS A 62 -10.56 -1.70 -9.95
C LYS A 62 -10.31 -0.27 -9.43
N LYS A 63 -11.23 0.28 -8.64
CA LYS A 63 -11.11 1.64 -8.08
C LYS A 63 -9.97 1.73 -7.06
N TRP A 64 -9.76 0.68 -6.27
CA TRP A 64 -8.62 0.59 -5.37
C TRP A 64 -7.31 0.50 -6.13
N VAL A 65 -7.24 -0.24 -7.24
CA VAL A 65 -6.04 -0.25 -8.10
C VAL A 65 -5.73 1.16 -8.61
N GLU A 66 -6.72 1.90 -9.09
CA GLU A 66 -6.53 3.29 -9.55
C GLU A 66 -6.07 4.22 -8.42
N LYS A 67 -6.66 4.09 -7.23
CA LYS A 67 -6.29 4.90 -6.06
C LYS A 67 -4.88 4.56 -5.55
N ILE A 68 -4.51 3.29 -5.56
CA ILE A 68 -3.18 2.85 -5.17
C ILE A 68 -2.19 3.35 -6.23
N ALA A 69 -2.50 3.23 -7.52
CA ALA A 69 -1.63 3.65 -8.60
C ALA A 69 -1.11 5.09 -8.48
N THR A 70 -1.90 6.02 -7.92
CA THR A 70 -1.47 7.40 -7.69
C THR A 70 -0.57 7.59 -6.44
N GLY A 71 -0.07 6.51 -5.84
CA GLY A 71 0.74 6.54 -4.60
C GLY A 71 -0.08 6.74 -3.32
N ASN A 72 -1.42 6.79 -3.40
CA ASN A 72 -2.30 7.03 -2.24
C ASN A 72 -2.60 5.75 -1.45
N SER A 73 -1.53 5.01 -1.17
CA SER A 73 -1.53 3.78 -0.38
C SER A 73 -0.34 3.81 0.56
N LYS A 74 -0.60 3.59 1.86
CA LYS A 74 0.44 3.47 2.88
C LYS A 74 0.50 2.03 3.37
N LEU A 75 1.64 1.38 3.16
CA LEU A 75 2.05 0.17 3.86
C LEU A 75 2.77 0.55 5.14
N TYR A 76 2.71 -0.35 6.12
CA TYR A 76 3.37 -0.20 7.40
C TYR A 76 4.41 -1.30 7.60
N GLU A 77 5.41 -1.02 8.43
CA GLU A 77 6.52 -1.95 8.70
C GLU A 77 6.03 -3.27 9.32
N SER A 78 4.92 -3.26 10.05
CA SER A 78 4.32 -4.48 10.60
C SER A 78 3.76 -5.44 9.54
N GLU A 79 3.58 -4.98 8.30
CA GLU A 79 2.98 -5.76 7.20
C GLU A 79 4.02 -6.50 6.35
N LEU A 80 5.31 -6.14 6.49
CA LEU A 80 6.37 -6.53 5.57
C LEU A 80 7.64 -6.89 6.36
N THR A 81 8.53 -7.66 5.74
CA THR A 81 9.90 -7.76 6.24
C THR A 81 10.61 -6.43 6.05
N LYS A 82 11.62 -6.15 6.87
CA LYS A 82 12.37 -4.88 6.84
C LYS A 82 12.90 -4.55 5.42
N GLU A 83 13.40 -5.56 4.71
CA GLU A 83 13.89 -5.42 3.32
C GLU A 83 12.78 -5.03 2.35
N LYS A 84 11.64 -5.73 2.38
CA LYS A 84 10.49 -5.40 1.53
C LYS A 84 9.92 -4.03 1.84
N TYR A 85 9.94 -3.62 3.12
CA TYR A 85 9.45 -2.30 3.52
C TYR A 85 10.34 -1.18 2.96
N THR A 86 11.66 -1.31 3.03
CA THR A 86 12.59 -0.37 2.40
C THR A 86 12.35 -0.28 0.90
N TYR A 87 12.23 -1.42 0.22
CA TYR A 87 11.93 -1.48 -1.22
C TYR A 87 10.61 -0.78 -1.57
N TYR A 88 9.56 -0.99 -0.76
CA TYR A 88 8.29 -0.30 -0.92
C TYR A 88 8.42 1.23 -0.76
N LEU A 89 9.23 1.72 0.17
CA LEU A 89 9.45 3.16 0.35
C LEU A 89 10.06 3.80 -0.91
N GLU A 90 11.05 3.14 -1.50
CA GLU A 90 11.68 3.58 -2.76
C GLU A 90 10.68 3.58 -3.92
N LEU A 91 9.89 2.50 -4.07
CA LEU A 91 8.84 2.42 -5.10
C LEU A 91 7.81 3.53 -4.94
N ARG A 92 7.36 3.76 -3.70
CA ARG A 92 6.37 4.80 -3.38
C ARG A 92 6.87 6.16 -3.81
N GLU A 93 8.11 6.51 -3.48
CA GLU A 93 8.71 7.79 -3.88
C GLU A 93 8.75 7.94 -5.40
N LYS A 94 9.16 6.90 -6.13
CA LYS A 94 9.16 6.89 -7.61
C LYS A 94 7.76 7.10 -8.18
N VAL A 95 6.73 6.44 -7.62
CA VAL A 95 5.33 6.60 -8.05
C VAL A 95 4.82 8.02 -7.78
N TYR A 96 5.16 8.60 -6.63
CA TYR A 96 4.81 10.00 -6.33
C TYR A 96 5.44 10.97 -7.34
N LEU A 97 6.72 10.78 -7.68
CA LEU A 97 7.42 11.60 -8.66
C LEU A 97 6.84 11.42 -10.08
N PHE A 98 6.45 10.18 -10.43
CA PHE A 98 5.82 9.87 -11.71
C PHE A 98 4.51 10.65 -11.93
N HIS A 99 3.71 10.81 -10.88
CA HIS A 99 2.42 11.52 -10.92
C HIS A 99 2.49 13.03 -10.61
N LYS A 100 3.66 13.57 -10.25
CA LYS A 100 3.86 15.00 -9.99
C LYS A 100 4.16 15.81 -11.26
N LYS A 101 4.32 15.13 -12.41
CA LYS A 101 4.41 15.75 -13.75
C LYS A 101 3.05 16.22 -14.23
#